data_AF-A0A3D2H731-F1
#
_entry.id   AF-A0A3D2H731-F1
#
_cell.length_a   1.000
_cell.length_b   1.000
_cell.length_c   1.000
_cell.angle_alpha   90.00
_cell.angle_beta   90.00
_cell.angle_gamma   90.00
#
_symmetry.space_group_name_H-M   'P 1'
#
loop_
_entity.id
_entity.type
_entity.pdbx_description
1 polymer ?
#
loop_
_entity_poly.entity_id
_entity_poly.type
_entity_poly.pdbx_seq_one_letter_code
_entity_poly.pdbx_strand_id
1 'polypeptide(L)' 'MNKRTKILEAMRNNPRDWRIEELLSVAAQFGLECRNHGGSHHVFSHPGVENDVSVPAHRPIKPVYI' A
#
# COMPACT_ATOMS: atom_id res chain seq x y z
N MET A 1 -2.52 -17.21 -11.40
CA MET A 1 -2.20 -16.23 -10.33
C MET A 1 -1.18 -15.23 -10.87
N ASN A 2 -1.53 -13.95 -11.03
CA ASN A 2 -0.56 -12.92 -11.45
C ASN A 2 0.40 -12.60 -10.28
N LYS A 3 1.64 -12.14 -10.58
CA LYS A 3 2.69 -11.85 -9.58
C LYS A 3 2.21 -10.93 -8.46
N ARG A 4 1.42 -9.93 -8.81
CA ARG A 4 0.95 -8.90 -7.87
C ARG A 4 -0.19 -9.41 -6.95
N THR A 5 -1.02 -10.35 -7.40
CA THR A 5 -1.97 -11.08 -6.53
C THR A 5 -1.22 -11.90 -5.47
N LYS A 6 -0.09 -12.52 -5.84
CA LYS A 6 0.76 -13.25 -4.88
C LYS A 6 1.39 -12.32 -3.84
N ILE A 7 1.71 -11.07 -4.20
CA ILE A 7 2.24 -10.07 -3.26
C ILE A 7 1.18 -9.73 -2.21
N LEU A 8 -0.07 -9.48 -2.64
CA LEU A 8 -1.16 -9.23 -1.70
C LEU A 8 -1.41 -10.42 -0.76
N GLU A 9 -1.36 -11.66 -1.26
CA GLU A 9 -1.46 -12.86 -0.41
C GLU A 9 -0.29 -12.96 0.57
N ALA A 10 0.94 -12.66 0.13
CA ALA A 10 2.11 -12.62 1.01
C ALA A 10 2.00 -11.55 2.10
N MET A 11 1.49 -10.36 1.75
CA MET A 11 1.20 -9.27 2.68
C MET A 11 0.19 -9.68 3.76
N ARG A 12 -0.90 -10.34 3.36
CA ARG A 12 -1.92 -10.87 4.28
C ARG A 12 -1.36 -11.93 5.22
N ASN A 13 -0.46 -12.79 4.71
CA ASN A 13 0.17 -13.84 5.52
C ASN A 13 1.24 -13.31 6.48
N ASN A 14 2.00 -12.28 6.08
CA ASN A 14 2.99 -11.63 6.93
C ASN A 14 2.97 -10.10 6.68
N PRO A 15 2.32 -9.30 7.54
CA PRO A 15 2.15 -7.87 7.32
C PRO A 15 3.37 -7.01 7.73
N ARG A 16 4.55 -7.61 7.88
CA ARG A 16 5.78 -6.93 8.33
C ARG A 16 6.78 -6.75 7.20
N ASP A 17 7.66 -5.76 7.36
CA ASP A 17 8.84 -5.54 6.51
C ASP A 17 8.57 -5.22 5.04
N TRP A 18 7.37 -4.71 4.74
CA TRP A 18 7.04 -4.22 3.41
C TRP A 18 7.66 -2.85 3.14
N ARG A 19 7.94 -2.60 1.85
CA ARG A 19 8.36 -1.30 1.32
C ARG A 19 7.20 -0.60 0.64
N ILE A 20 7.23 0.73 0.60
CA ILE A 20 6.16 1.51 -0.04
C ILE A 20 5.98 1.16 -1.52
N GLU A 21 7.05 0.81 -2.23
CA GLU A 21 7.02 0.40 -3.65
C GLU A 21 6.16 -0.84 -3.88
N GLU A 22 6.15 -1.78 -2.93
CA GLU A 22 5.31 -2.98 -2.99
C GLU A 22 3.83 -2.60 -2.77
N LEU A 23 3.53 -1.68 -1.86
CA LEU A 23 2.17 -1.16 -1.65
C LEU A 23 1.67 -0.42 -2.89
N LEU A 24 2.49 0.42 -3.52
CA LEU A 24 2.14 1.12 -4.76
C LEU A 24 1.86 0.14 -5.90
N SER A 25 2.63 -0.93 -6.00
CA SER A 25 2.44 -1.98 -7.01
C SER A 25 1.13 -2.73 -6.83
N VAL A 26 0.73 -3.01 -5.58
CA VAL A 26 -0.57 -3.61 -5.25
C VAL A 26 -1.69 -2.61 -5.50
N ALA A 27 -1.58 -1.38 -5.00
CA ALA A 27 -2.55 -0.32 -5.18
C ALA A 27 -2.91 -0.10 -6.66
N ALA A 28 -1.91 0.01 -7.53
CA ALA A 28 -2.11 0.17 -8.97
C ALA A 28 -2.83 -1.01 -9.63
N GLN A 29 -2.65 -2.24 -9.13
CA GLN A 29 -3.37 -3.41 -9.64
C GLN A 29 -4.86 -3.38 -9.25
N PHE A 30 -5.15 -2.97 -8.02
CA PHE A 30 -6.50 -3.02 -7.45
C PHE A 30 -7.28 -1.71 -7.63
N GLY A 31 -6.74 -0.74 -8.38
CA GLY A 31 -7.43 0.51 -8.70
C GLY A 31 -7.46 1.52 -7.54
N LEU A 32 -6.53 1.42 -6.59
CA LEU A 32 -6.36 2.44 -5.56
C LEU A 32 -5.58 3.63 -6.13
N GLU A 33 -6.03 4.82 -5.80
CA GLU A 33 -5.32 6.06 -6.11
C GLU A 33 -4.26 6.33 -5.04
N CYS A 34 -3.08 6.76 -5.47
CA CYS A 34 -1.96 7.07 -4.60
C CYS A 34 -1.44 8.46 -4.90
N ARG A 35 -1.42 9.33 -3.88
CA ARG A 35 -0.89 10.70 -4.00
C ARG A 35 0.27 10.92 -3.03
N ASN A 36 1.33 11.57 -3.52
CA ASN A 36 2.45 12.06 -2.71
C ASN A 36 2.88 13.43 -3.26
N HIS A 37 2.98 14.44 -2.39
CA HIS A 37 3.37 15.82 -2.72
C HIS A 37 4.84 16.13 -2.39
N GLY A 38 5.73 15.14 -2.55
CA GLY A 38 7.17 15.27 -2.27
C GLY A 38 7.55 15.05 -0.81
N GLY A 39 6.63 14.54 0.01
CA GLY A 39 6.86 14.23 1.42
C GLY A 39 7.18 12.76 1.66
N SER A 40 7.40 12.41 2.93
CA SER A 40 7.65 11.03 3.37
C SER A 40 6.37 10.20 3.52
N HIS A 41 5.19 10.75 3.19
CA HIS A 41 3.90 10.09 3.31
C HIS A 41 3.25 9.90 1.94
N HIS A 42 2.67 8.72 1.73
CA HIS A 42 1.81 8.42 0.60
C HIS A 42 0.39 8.30 1.10
N VAL A 43 -0.55 8.97 0.43
CA VAL A 43 -1.97 8.87 0.77
C VAL A 43 -2.66 7.98 -0.25
N PHE A 44 -3.30 6.94 0.25
CA PHE A 44 -4.04 5.95 -0.52
C PHE A 44 -5.54 6.24 -0.39
N SER A 45 -6.25 6.23 -1.51
CA SER A 45 -7.69 6.44 -1.59
C SER A 45 -8.33 5.46 -2.56
N HIS A 46 -9.61 5.15 -2.36
CA HIS A 46 -10.38 4.32 -3.27
C HIS A 46 -11.84 4.79 -3.27
N PRO A 47 -12.53 4.91 -4.42
CA PRO A 47 -13.88 5.47 -4.50
C PRO A 47 -14.93 4.71 -3.65
N GLY A 48 -14.67 3.45 -3.31
CA GLY A 48 -15.50 2.65 -2.41
C GLY A 48 -15.14 2.73 -0.92
N VAL A 49 -14.18 3.58 -0.51
CA VAL A 49 -13.72 3.74 0.86
C VAL A 49 -13.83 5.21 1.25
N GLU A 50 -14.52 5.50 2.35
CA GLU A 50 -14.78 6.88 2.78
C GLU A 50 -13.52 7.61 3.25
N ASN A 51 -12.59 6.89 3.87
CA ASN A 51 -11.42 7.46 4.52
C ASN A 51 -10.13 7.13 3.77
N ASP A 52 -9.33 8.17 3.55
CA ASP A 52 -8.01 8.03 2.97
C ASP A 52 -6.98 7.58 4.02
N VAL A 53 -6.02 6.75 3.60
CA VAL A 53 -5.00 6.19 4.49
C VAL A 53 -3.64 6.84 4.17
N SER A 54 -3.06 7.52 5.15
CA SER A 54 -1.69 8.08 5.04
C SER A 54 -0.66 7.09 5.57
N VAL A 55 0.21 6.60 4.69
CA VAL A 55 1.25 5.61 4.99
C VAL A 55 2.64 6.27 4.93
N PRO A 56 3.46 6.18 5.99
CA PRO A 56 4.83 6.69 5.99
C PRO A 56 5.78 5.76 5.20
N ALA A 57 6.56 6.32 4.28
CA ALA A 57 7.43 5.59 3.34
C ALA A 57 8.88 5.41 3.81
N HIS A 58 9.36 6.20 4.79
CA HIS A 58 10.77 6.22 5.20
C HIS A 58 11.17 5.18 6.26
N ARG A 59 10.26 4.27 6.63
CA ARG A 59 10.50 3.18 7.59
C ARG A 59 9.81 1.91 7.08
N PRO A 60 10.17 0.71 7.59
CA PRO A 60 9.38 -0.48 7.32
C PRO A 60 7.91 -0.22 7.57
N ILE A 61 7.06 -0.59 6.61
CA ILE A 61 5.62 -0.36 6.71
C ILE A 61 5.10 -1.13 7.92
N LYS A 62 4.41 -0.41 8.81
CA LYS A 62 3.81 -1.02 9.99
C LYS A 62 2.64 -1.92 9.57
N PRO A 63 2.42 -3.05 10.26
CA PRO A 63 1.30 -3.96 9.98
C PRO A 63 -0.08 -3.32 9.92
N VAL A 64 -0.29 -2.19 10.62
CA VAL A 64 -1.57 -1.45 10.61
C VAL A 64 -1.93 -0.87 9.23
N TYR A 65 -0.97 -0.78 8.31
CA TYR A 65 -1.16 -0.24 6.96
C TYR A 65 -1.28 -1.33 5.88
N ILE A 66 -1.29 -2.62 6.28
CA ILE A 66 -1.47 -3.79 5.41
C ILE A 66 -2.85 -4.38 5.67
#